data_AF-A0A3D5AZS8-F1
#
_entry.id   AF-A0A3D5AZS8-F1
#
_cell.length_a   1.000
_cell.length_b   1.000
_cell.length_c   1.000
_cell.angle_alpha   90.00
_cell.angle_beta   90.00
_cell.angle_gamma   90.00
#
_symmetry.space_group_name_H-M   'P 1'
#
loop_
_entity.id
_entity.type
_entity.pdbx_description
1 polymer ?
#
loop_
_entity_poly.entity_id
_entity_poly.type
_entity_poly.pdbx_seq_one_letter_code
_entity_poly.pdbx_strand_id
1 'polypeptide(L)' 'LDEGISTRMLIHAGELIARGVAATAACRVALVRPITDDPDMRDALDAAVATFF' A
#
# COMPACT_ATOMS: atom_id res chain seq x y z
N LEU A 1 -1.18 0.74 -15.76
CA LEU A 1 -1.98 0.24 -14.62
C LEU A 1 -3.33 -0.16 -15.17
N ASP A 2 -3.54 -1.44 -15.47
CA ASP A 2 -4.85 -1.92 -15.94
C ASP A 2 -5.84 -2.10 -14.78
N GLU A 3 -5.35 -2.16 -13.54
CA GLU A 3 -6.13 -2.20 -12.30
C GLU A 3 -5.50 -1.27 -11.23
N GLY A 4 -6.35 -0.57 -10.46
CA GLY A 4 -5.95 0.30 -9.35
C GLY A 4 -6.04 -0.38 -7.98
N ILE A 5 -5.85 0.39 -6.91
CA ILE A 5 -6.05 -0.11 -5.54
C ILE A 5 -7.50 -0.57 -5.37
N SER A 6 -7.69 -1.86 -5.05
CA SER A 6 -9.01 -2.42 -4.77
C SER A 6 -9.45 -2.18 -3.32
N THR A 7 -10.76 -2.20 -3.06
CA THR A 7 -11.31 -2.10 -1.69
C THR A 7 -10.83 -3.23 -0.78
N ARG A 8 -10.60 -4.43 -1.32
CA ARG A 8 -10.03 -5.58 -0.58
C ARG A 8 -8.62 -5.27 -0.06
N MET A 9 -7.81 -4.58 -0.84
CA MET A 9 -6.45 -4.19 -0.45
C MET A 9 -6.48 -3.15 0.67
N LEU A 10 -7.43 -2.20 0.62
CA LEU A 10 -7.65 -1.23 1.70
C LEU A 10 -8.08 -1.91 3.01
N ILE A 11 -9.00 -2.88 2.93
CA ILE A 11 -9.41 -3.68 4.10
C ILE A 11 -8.20 -4.40 4.69
N HIS A 12 -7.36 -5.03 3.86
CA HIS A 12 -6.19 -5.75 4.35
C HIS A 12 -5.15 -4.82 5.01
N ALA A 13 -4.92 -3.63 4.46
CA ALA A 13 -4.08 -2.62 5.10
C ALA A 13 -4.63 -2.25 6.50
N GLY A 14 -5.94 -2.03 6.61
CA GLY A 14 -6.61 -1.75 7.88
C GLY A 14 -6.50 -2.89 8.90
N GLU A 15 -6.65 -4.15 8.46
CA GLU A 15 -6.48 -5.33 9.32
C GLU A 15 -5.07 -5.44 9.90
N LEU A 16 -4.04 -5.17 9.08
CA LEU A 16 -2.65 -5.17 9.53
C LEU A 16 -2.41 -4.06 10.57
N ILE A 17 -2.95 -2.87 10.33
CA ILE A 17 -2.87 -1.74 11.27
C ILE A 17 -3.56 -2.09 12.60
N ALA A 18 -4.76 -2.68 12.55
CA ALA A 18 -5.50 -3.12 13.73
C ALA A 18 -4.74 -4.20 14.53
N ARG A 19 -3.85 -4.95 13.89
CA ARG A 19 -2.96 -5.95 14.51
C ARG A 19 -1.62 -5.37 15.01
N GLY A 20 -1.44 -4.05 14.96
CA GLY A 20 -0.26 -3.36 15.46
C GLY A 20 0.88 -3.19 14.44
N VAL A 21 0.65 -3.49 13.16
CA VAL A 21 1.63 -3.17 12.11
C VAL A 21 1.61 -1.66 11.86
N ALA A 22 2.79 -1.04 11.75
CA ALA A 22 2.89 0.38 11.43
C ALA A 22 2.17 0.71 10.12
N ALA A 23 1.42 1.80 10.08
CA ALA A 23 0.57 2.15 8.94
C ALA A 23 1.34 2.22 7.61
N THR A 24 2.51 2.84 7.60
CA THR A 24 3.40 2.87 6.43
C THR A 24 3.76 1.45 5.96
N ALA A 25 4.12 0.54 6.86
CA ALA A 25 4.48 -0.83 6.52
C ALA A 25 3.27 -1.65 6.02
N ALA A 26 2.11 -1.49 6.66
CA ALA A 26 0.87 -2.14 6.26
C ALA A 26 0.46 -1.69 4.84
N CYS A 27 0.47 -0.39 4.56
CA CYS A 27 0.16 0.16 3.24
C CYS A 27 1.15 -0.29 2.17
N ARG A 28 2.46 -0.35 2.46
CA ARG A 28 3.45 -0.86 1.50
C ARG A 28 3.18 -2.30 1.07
N VAL A 29 2.90 -3.17 2.04
CA VAL A 29 2.68 -4.61 1.77
C VAL A 29 1.34 -4.86 1.10
N ALA A 30 0.28 -4.17 1.52
CA ALA A 30 -1.08 -4.42 1.04
C ALA A 30 -1.46 -3.61 -0.21
N LEU A 31 -0.91 -2.41 -0.40
CA LEU A 31 -1.32 -1.48 -1.46
C LEU A 31 -0.27 -1.33 -2.56
N VAL A 32 1.03 -1.25 -2.22
CA VAL A 32 2.07 -0.91 -3.20
C VAL A 32 2.60 -2.14 -3.92
N ARG A 33 3.08 -3.14 -3.16
CA ARG A 33 3.71 -4.34 -3.73
C ARG A 33 2.84 -5.14 -4.69
N PRO A 34 1.53 -5.35 -4.45
CA PRO A 34 0.72 -6.20 -5.33
C PRO A 34 0.27 -5.50 -6.61
N ILE A 35 0.39 -4.17 -6.71
CA ILE A 35 -0.08 -3.40 -7.87
C ILE A 35 0.94 -3.43 -9.02
N THR A 36 2.23 -3.49 -8.70
CA THR A 36 3.26 -3.40 -9.72
C THR A 36 4.62 -3.91 -9.26
N ASP A 37 5.39 -4.42 -10.21
CA ASP A 37 6.82 -4.72 -10.08
C ASP A 37 7.72 -3.60 -10.61
N ASP A 38 7.15 -2.58 -11.25
CA ASP A 38 7.88 -1.43 -11.76
C ASP A 38 8.46 -0.59 -10.60
N PRO A 39 9.78 -0.36 -10.56
CA PRO A 39 10.42 0.33 -9.45
C PRO A 39 10.02 1.82 -9.36
N ASP A 40 9.88 2.51 -10.49
CA ASP A 40 9.52 3.93 -10.51
C ASP A 40 8.09 4.13 -10.02
N MET A 41 7.18 3.23 -10.41
CA MET A 41 5.80 3.27 -9.97
C MET A 41 5.65 2.89 -8.48
N ARG A 42 6.49 1.98 -7.97
CA ARG A 42 6.58 1.69 -6.54
C ARG A 42 7.03 2.91 -5.75
N ASP A 43 8.08 3.60 -6.20
CA ASP A 43 8.58 4.79 -5.52
C ASP A 43 7.53 5.90 -5.45
N ALA A 44 6.77 6.11 -6.53
CA ALA A 44 5.66 7.06 -6.56
C ALA A 44 4.55 6.70 -5.55
N LEU A 45 4.16 5.43 -5.47
CA LEU A 45 3.15 4.95 -4.52
C LEU A 45 3.66 4.99 -3.07
N ASP A 46 4.94 4.64 -2.85
CA ASP A 46 5.59 4.71 -1.54
C ASP A 46 5.69 6.15 -1.03
N ALA A 47 5.99 7.11 -1.91
CA ALA A 47 5.97 8.53 -1.58
C ALA A 47 4.56 9.02 -1.21
N ALA A 48 3.53 8.54 -1.91
CA ALA A 48 2.15 8.83 -1.56
C ALA A 48 1.81 8.31 -0.16
N VAL A 49 2.16 7.07 0.18
CA VAL A 49 1.96 6.50 1.52
C VAL A 49 2.67 7.32 2.59
N ALA A 50 3.93 7.72 2.35
CA ALA A 50 4.73 8.54 3.29
C ALA A 50 4.22 9.98 3.45
N THR A 51 3.33 10.45 2.57
CA THR A 51 2.71 11.77 2.70
C THR A 51 1.57 11.77 3.74
N PHE A 52 0.91 10.62 3.93
CA PHE A 52 -0.25 10.50 4.83
C PHE A 52 0.10 9.91 6.21
N PHE A 53 1.25 9.27 6.36
CA PHE A 53 1.73 8.61 7.58
C PHE A 53 3.15 9.01 7.90
#